data_AF-A0A1V5WJQ7-F1
#
_entry.id   AF-A0A1V5WJQ7-F1
#
_cell.length_a   1.000
_cell.length_b   1.000
_cell.length_c   1.000
_cell.angle_alpha   90.00
_cell.angle_beta   90.00
_cell.angle_gamma   90.00
#
_symmetry.space_group_name_H-M   'P 1'
#
loop_
_entity.id
_entity.type
_entity.pdbx_description
1 polymer ?
#
loop_
_entity_poly.entity_id
_entity_poly.type
_entity_poly.pdbx_seq_one_letter_code
_entity_poly.pdbx_strand_id
1 'polypeptide(L)'
;MKNDLVLPAPQTDSPFTLMQALETRRTTRKWSGEPVSEQDLSNLLWAACGITKEKKGNTKSKRTAPSACNAQEIRVYVLLESGV
;
A
#
# COMPACT_ATOMS: atom_id res chain seq x y z
N MET A 1 -0.62 3.54 -25.27
CA MET A 1 -0.32 4.68 -24.37
C MET A 1 -0.19 4.13 -22.97
N LYS A 2 0.78 4.59 -22.17
CA LYS A 2 0.84 4.25 -20.75
C LYS A 2 -0.24 5.03 -20.01
N ASN A 3 -1.26 4.34 -19.53
CA ASN A 3 -2.24 4.89 -18.59
C ASN A 3 -1.71 4.72 -17.16
N ASP A 4 -0.57 5.35 -16.85
CA ASP A 4 0.01 5.28 -15.50
C ASP A 4 -0.82 6.20 -14.58
N LEU A 5 -1.49 5.64 -13.58
CA LEU A 5 -2.13 6.41 -12.50
C LEU A 5 -1.04 6.88 -11.53
N VAL A 6 -0.75 8.18 -11.53
CA VAL A 6 0.24 8.77 -10.63
C VAL A 6 -0.41 9.06 -9.29
N LEU A 7 0.03 8.35 -8.25
CA LEU A 7 -0.45 8.56 -6.88
C LEU A 7 0.44 9.57 -6.13
N PRO A 8 -0.12 10.32 -5.16
CA PRO A 8 0.66 11.17 -4.28
C PRO A 8 1.62 10.33 -3.41
N ALA A 9 2.60 10.98 -2.78
CA ALA A 9 3.44 10.30 -1.80
C ALA A 9 2.59 9.78 -0.61
N PRO A 10 2.92 8.58 -0.06
CA PRO A 10 2.21 8.06 1.09
C PRO A 10 2.51 8.90 2.34
N GLN A 11 1.48 9.13 3.15
CA GLN A 11 1.59 9.77 4.46
C GLN A 11 1.94 8.71 5.50
N THR A 12 3.15 8.80 6.06
CA THR A 12 3.68 7.80 7.00
C THR A 12 3.68 8.24 8.46
N ASP A 13 3.23 9.47 8.72
CA ASP A 13 3.23 10.17 10.00
C ASP A 13 1.81 10.25 10.61
N SER A 14 1.08 9.13 10.60
CA SER A 14 -0.26 9.07 11.18
C SER A 14 -0.22 9.15 12.71
N PRO A 15 -1.10 9.96 13.35
CA PRO A 15 -1.26 9.96 14.80
C PRO A 15 -1.99 8.70 15.30
N PHE A 16 -2.57 7.89 14.40
CA PHE A 16 -3.27 6.66 14.75
C PHE A 16 -2.28 5.55 15.05
N THR A 17 -2.27 5.07 16.29
CA THR A 17 -1.23 4.15 16.78
C THR A 17 -1.44 2.72 16.28
N LEU A 18 -0.35 1.95 16.24
CA LEU A 18 -0.40 0.52 15.96
C LEU A 18 -1.36 -0.23 16.90
N MET A 19 -1.35 0.11 18.20
CA MET A 19 -2.19 -0.57 19.19
C MET A 19 -3.67 -0.31 18.95
N GLN A 20 -4.06 0.93 18.64
CA GLN A 20 -5.44 1.26 18.27
C GLN A 20 -5.86 0.57 16.96
N ALA A 21 -4.96 0.45 15.98
CA ALA A 21 -5.24 -0.27 14.74
C ALA A 21 -5.51 -1.76 14.98
N LEU A 22 -4.71 -2.40 15.84
CA LEU A 22 -4.87 -3.81 16.20
C LEU A 22 -6.17 -4.05 17.00
N GLU A 23 -6.43 -3.22 18.01
CA GLU A 23 -7.63 -3.30 18.84
C GLU A 23 -8.91 -3.12 18.02
N THR A 24 -8.93 -2.11 17.15
CA THR A 24 -10.10 -1.78 16.34
C THR A 24 -10.19 -2.61 15.06
N ARG A 25 -9.31 -3.57 14.78
CA ARG A 25 -9.33 -4.32 13.51
C ARG A 25 -10.56 -5.21 13.39
N ARG A 26 -11.34 -5.02 12.32
CA ARG A 26 -12.55 -5.79 11.98
C ARG A 26 -12.62 -6.09 10.49
N THR A 27 -13.33 -7.18 10.14
CA THR A 27 -13.70 -7.48 8.76
C THR A 27 -15.03 -6.82 8.44
N THR A 28 -15.07 -5.93 7.45
CA THR A 28 -16.27 -5.24 7.00
C THR A 28 -16.71 -5.78 5.64
N ARG A 29 -18.02 -5.94 5.41
CA ARG A 29 -18.62 -6.46 4.15
C ARG A 29 -19.70 -5.55 3.57
N LYS A 30 -19.75 -4.30 4.03
CA LYS A 30 -20.66 -3.25 3.56
C LYS A 30 -19.81 -2.02 3.33
N TRP A 31 -19.97 -1.36 2.18
CA TRP A 31 -19.15 -0.21 1.77
C TRP A 31 -20.05 0.94 1.36
N SER A 32 -19.52 2.16 1.45
CA SER A 32 -20.10 3.31 0.75
C SER A 32 -19.98 3.14 -0.75
N GLY A 33 -20.81 3.84 -1.53
CA GLY A 33 -20.62 3.97 -2.98
C GLY A 33 -19.51 4.95 -3.36
N GLU A 34 -18.98 5.71 -2.40
CA GLU A 34 -17.90 6.68 -2.62
C GLU A 34 -16.59 5.99 -3.05
N PRO A 35 -15.88 6.55 -4.04
CA PRO A 35 -14.58 6.05 -4.43
C PRO A 35 -13.53 6.29 -3.35
N VAL A 36 -12.49 5.45 -3.32
CA VAL A 36 -11.32 5.64 -2.47
C VAL A 36 -10.51 6.82 -3.01
N SER A 37 -10.12 7.75 -2.14
CA SER A 37 -9.28 8.88 -2.54
C SER A 37 -7.89 8.40 -3.01
N GLU A 38 -7.26 9.13 -3.93
CA GLU A 38 -5.90 8.78 -4.39
C GLU A 38 -4.87 8.76 -3.24
N GLN A 39 -5.05 9.62 -2.24
CA GLN A 39 -4.20 9.64 -1.05
C GLN A 39 -4.39 8.37 -0.20
N ASP A 40 -5.63 7.96 0.05
CA ASP A 40 -5.91 6.72 0.79
C ASP A 40 -5.43 5.50 0.03
N LEU A 41 -5.58 5.49 -1.30
CA LEU A 41 -5.06 4.43 -2.16
C LEU A 41 -3.52 4.37 -2.10
N SER A 42 -2.84 5.52 -2.14
CA SER A 42 -1.38 5.59 -1.97
C SER A 42 -0.93 5.04 -0.63
N ASN A 43 -1.57 5.49 0.45
CA ASN A 43 -1.28 5.05 1.81
C ASN A 43 -1.49 3.53 1.96
N LEU A 44 -2.59 3.00 1.42
CA LEU A 44 -2.93 1.57 1.46
C LEU A 44 -1.92 0.72 0.70
N LEU A 45 -1.55 1.12 -0.52
CA LEU A 45 -0.58 0.39 -1.35
C LEU A 45 0.81 0.42 -0.72
N TRP A 46 1.21 1.54 -0.13
CA TRP A 46 2.47 1.63 0.60
C TRP A 46 2.45 0.74 1.84
N ALA A 47 1.37 0.75 2.63
CA ALA A 47 1.23 -0.12 3.79
C ALA A 47 1.28 -1.62 3.39
N ALA A 48 0.70 -1.99 2.26
CA ALA A 48 0.67 -3.38 1.77
C ALA A 48 2.05 -3.88 1.30
N CYS A 49 2.71 -3.15 0.39
CA CYS A 49 3.96 -3.59 -0.25
C CYS A 49 4.91 -2.43 -0.65
N GLY A 50 4.76 -1.25 -0.05
CA GLY A 50 5.55 -0.04 -0.35
C GLY A 50 7.03 -0.17 0.00
N ILE A 51 7.86 0.67 -0.63
CA ILE A 51 9.31 0.72 -0.40
C ILE A 51 9.60 1.54 0.88
N THR A 52 10.44 0.99 1.76
CA THR A 52 10.91 1.64 3.00
C THR A 52 12.39 2.01 2.94
N LYS A 53 13.17 1.32 2.09
CA LYS A 53 14.57 1.65 1.80
C LYS A 53 14.84 1.43 0.32
N GLU A 54 15.41 2.43 -0.31
CA GLU A 54 15.83 2.37 -1.70
C GLU A 54 16.89 1.29 -1.96
N LYS A 55 16.96 0.85 -3.22
CA LYS A 55 17.97 -0.11 -3.68
C LYS A 55 19.38 0.45 -3.41
N LYS A 56 20.30 -0.38 -2.91
CA LYS A 56 21.71 0.01 -2.71
C LYS A 56 22.65 -1.05 -3.30
N GLY A 57 23.49 -0.64 -4.26
CA GLY A 57 24.39 -1.55 -4.97
C GLY A 57 23.62 -2.69 -5.65
N ASN A 58 24.02 -3.93 -5.37
CA ASN A 58 23.38 -5.14 -5.90
C ASN A 58 22.19 -5.64 -5.06
N THR A 59 21.86 -4.97 -3.96
CA THR A 59 20.77 -5.37 -3.06
C THR A 59 19.47 -4.69 -3.48
N LYS A 60 18.42 -5.47 -3.74
CA LYS A 60 17.04 -4.97 -3.98
C LYS A 60 16.58 -4.02 -2.86
N SER A 61 15.60 -3.17 -3.16
CA SER A 61 14.93 -2.32 -2.15
C SER A 61 14.37 -3.15 -0.98
N LYS A 62 13.99 -2.49 0.11
CA LYS A 62 13.24 -3.09 1.22
C LYS A 62 11.80 -2.60 1.19
N ARG A 63 10.88 -3.47 1.61
CA ARG A 63 9.44 -3.19 1.60
C ARG A 63 8.86 -3.16 3.01
N THR A 64 7.66 -2.62 3.15
CA THR A 64 6.85 -2.65 4.37
C THR A 64 6.50 -4.09 4.77
N ALA A 65 6.18 -4.95 3.80
CA ALA A 65 6.00 -6.38 4.01
C ALA A 65 7.33 -7.18 3.85
N PRO A 66 7.70 -8.04 4.83
CA PRO A 66 8.84 -8.92 4.69
C PRO A 66 8.55 -10.06 3.70
N SER A 67 9.60 -10.61 3.09
CA SER A 67 9.55 -11.80 2.22
C SER A 67 10.78 -12.67 2.44
N ALA A 68 10.65 -13.97 2.21
CA ALA A 68 11.75 -14.92 2.34
C ALA A 68 12.92 -14.48 1.47
N CYS A 69 14.11 -14.31 2.06
CA CYS A 69 15.32 -13.87 1.37
C CYS A 69 15.16 -12.56 0.55
N ASN A 70 14.21 -11.68 0.92
CA ASN A 70 13.86 -10.48 0.14
C ASN A 70 13.46 -10.81 -1.32
N ALA A 71 12.78 -11.94 -1.52
CA ALA A 71 12.33 -12.38 -2.85
C ALA A 71 11.33 -11.40 -3.48
N GLN A 72 10.44 -10.80 -2.68
CA GLN A 72 9.40 -9.85 -3.11
C GLN A 72 8.47 -10.43 -4.17
N GLU A 73 8.03 -11.66 -3.94
CA GLU A 73 7.20 -12.48 -4.81
C GLU A 73 5.75 -11.98 -4.92
N ILE A 74 5.25 -11.29 -3.88
CA ILE A 74 3.90 -10.75 -3.86
C ILE A 74 3.78 -9.51 -4.75
N ARG A 75 2.77 -9.52 -5.62
CA ARG A 75 2.33 -8.37 -6.41
C ARG A 75 0.93 -7.97 -6.01
N VAL A 76 0.73 -6.66 -5.82
CA VAL A 76 -0.58 -6.09 -5.50
C VAL A 76 -1.20 -5.59 -6.80
N TYR A 77 -2.41 -6.03 -7.10
CA TYR A 77 -3.24 -5.53 -8.20
C TYR A 77 -4.44 -4.79 -7.60
N VAL A 78 -4.82 -3.68 -8.22
CA VAL A 78 -5.97 -2.88 -7.80
C VAL A 78 -7.02 -2.95 -8.90
N LEU A 79 -8.24 -3.35 -8.54
CA LEU A 79 -9.37 -3.38 -9.46
C LEU A 79 -10.17 -2.11 -9.22
N LEU A 80 -10.06 -1.14 -10.13
CA LEU A 80 -10.82 0.10 -10.12
C LEU A 80 -11.96 0.03 -11.15
N GLU A 81 -12.92 0.94 -11.04
CA GLU A 81 -13.97 1.09 -12.05
C GLU A 81 -13.40 1.39 -13.45
N SER A 82 -12.30 2.14 -13.50
CA SER A 82 -11.58 2.47 -14.73
C SER A 82 -10.73 1.32 -15.30
N GLY A 83 -10.59 0.21 -14.58
CA GLY A 83 -9.84 -0.96 -15.01
C GLY A 83 -8.84 -1.50 -13.98
N VAL A 84 -8.00 -2.43 -14.45
CA VAL A 84 -6.90 -3.08 -13.72
C VAL A 84 -5.56 -2.67 -14.32
#